data_AF-A0A7G2LUL5-F1
#
_entry.id   AF-A0A7G2LUL5-F1
#
_cell.length_a   1.000
_cell.length_b   1.000
_cell.length_c   1.000
_cell.angle_alpha   90.00
_cell.angle_beta   90.00
_cell.angle_gamma   90.00
#
_symmetry.space_group_name_H-M   'P 1'
#
loop_
_entity.id
_entity.type
_entity.pdbx_description
1 polymer ?
#
loop_
_entity_poly.entity_id
_entity_poly.type
_entity_poly.pdbx_seq_one_letter_code
_entity_poly.pdbx_strand_id
1 'polypeptide(L)'
;YFVSIYFMVDFEAAKLGMRGMRSEELPKLKDMMRRVFLFIPIIILIYALFMGYSIIRAGTLATAAAAVVSWFTPFRMGVRSIVKAFDLAGIMSIQIIAVCACAGIIVGVISLTGVGARFSSVLLGLAEA
;
A
#
# COMPACT_ATOMS: atom_id res chain seq x y z
N TYR A 1 -11.15 -10.82 -7.08
CA TYR A 1 -10.25 -9.70 -6.79
C TYR A 1 -9.95 -8.90 -8.07
N PHE A 2 -9.14 -9.41 -9.01
CA PHE A 2 -8.76 -8.65 -10.22
C PHE A 2 -9.94 -8.22 -11.09
N VAL A 3 -10.91 -9.11 -11.33
CA VAL A 3 -12.13 -8.80 -12.09
C VAL A 3 -12.96 -7.70 -11.40
N SER A 4 -13.11 -7.80 -10.07
CA SER A 4 -13.86 -6.80 -9.29
C SER A 4 -13.19 -5.42 -9.33
N ILE A 5 -11.86 -5.35 -9.23
CA ILE A 5 -11.09 -4.10 -9.36
C ILE A 5 -11.21 -3.54 -10.77
N TYR A 6 -11.13 -4.40 -11.80
CA TYR A 6 -11.31 -3.98 -13.18
C TYR A 6 -12.65 -3.25 -13.38
N PHE A 7 -13.75 -3.86 -12.92
CA PHE A 7 -15.06 -3.21 -12.99
C PHE A 7 -15.15 -1.94 -12.14
N MET A 8 -14.56 -1.91 -10.94
CA MET A 8 -14.56 -0.71 -10.11
C MET A 8 -13.87 0.47 -10.81
N VAL A 9 -12.70 0.24 -11.41
CA VAL A 9 -11.94 1.29 -12.12
C VAL A 9 -12.66 1.72 -13.40
N ASP A 10 -13.24 0.79 -14.16
CA ASP A 10 -14.00 1.09 -15.37
C ASP A 10 -15.23 1.95 -15.08
N PHE A 11 -15.99 1.61 -14.03
CA PHE A 11 -17.11 2.43 -13.58
C PHE A 11 -16.70 3.78 -13.02
N GLU A 12 -15.58 3.89 -12.30
CA GLU A 12 -15.04 5.17 -11.81
C GLU A 12 -14.62 6.07 -12.99
N ALA A 13 -13.97 5.48 -14.02
CA ALA A 13 -13.58 6.20 -15.23
C ALA A 13 -14.79 6.66 -16.05
N ALA A 14 -15.80 5.81 -16.19
CA ALA A 14 -17.07 6.15 -16.83
C ALA A 14 -17.82 7.25 -16.06
N LYS A 15 -17.85 7.19 -14.73
CA LYS A 15 -18.46 8.19 -13.85
C LYS A 15 -17.76 9.54 -13.91
N LEU A 16 -16.44 9.55 -14.05
CA LEU A 16 -15.62 10.76 -14.23
C LEU A 16 -15.63 11.28 -15.67
N GLY A 17 -16.27 10.58 -16.61
CA GLY A 17 -16.35 10.98 -18.02
C GLY A 17 -14.98 11.04 -18.70
N MET A 18 -14.02 10.23 -18.25
CA MET A 18 -12.65 10.27 -18.77
C MET A 18 -12.64 9.86 -20.24
N ARG A 19 -12.31 10.80 -21.14
CA ARG A 19 -12.04 10.51 -22.55
C ARG A 19 -10.59 10.10 -22.72
N GLY A 20 -10.32 9.23 -23.70
CA GLY A 20 -8.95 8.91 -24.12
C GLY A 20 -8.22 10.19 -24.54
N MET A 21 -7.05 10.44 -23.95
CA MET A 21 -6.22 11.59 -24.25
C MET A 21 -5.78 11.57 -25.72
N ARG A 22 -5.84 12.73 -26.39
CA ARG A 22 -5.32 12.86 -27.76
C ARG A 22 -3.79 12.77 -27.75
N SER A 23 -3.18 12.34 -28.86
CA SER A 23 -1.72 12.12 -28.97
C SER A 23 -0.86 13.37 -28.68
N GLU A 24 -1.47 14.55 -28.71
CA GLU A 24 -0.89 15.88 -28.44
C GLU A 24 -0.96 16.28 -26.95
N GLU A 25 -1.85 15.64 -26.17
CA GLU A 25 -1.94 15.75 -24.71
C GLU A 25 -1.03 14.73 -24.01
N LEU A 26 -0.46 13.79 -24.78
CA LEU A 26 0.46 12.80 -24.24
C LEU A 26 1.71 13.48 -23.70
N PRO A 27 2.07 13.23 -22.43
CA PRO A 27 3.28 13.78 -21.85
C PRO A 27 4.48 13.31 -22.68
N LYS A 28 5.27 14.28 -23.16
CA LYS A 28 6.48 13.99 -23.96
C LYS A 28 7.38 13.05 -23.16
N LEU A 29 7.89 11.99 -23.79
CA LEU A 29 8.76 10.99 -23.15
C LEU A 29 9.93 11.61 -22.38
N LYS A 30 10.45 12.75 -22.88
CA LYS A 30 11.52 13.53 -22.24
C LYS A 30 11.13 14.11 -20.87
N ASP A 31 9.87 14.52 -20.69
CA ASP A 31 9.35 15.03 -19.42
C ASP A 31 9.01 13.89 -18.46
N MET A 32 8.60 12.72 -18.97
CA MET A 32 8.44 11.51 -18.16
C MET A 32 9.78 11.01 -17.61
N MET A 33 10.85 11.07 -18.40
CA MET A 33 12.19 10.68 -17.98
C MET A 33 12.72 11.56 -16.85
N ARG A 34 12.37 12.85 -16.86
CA ARG A 34 12.65 13.74 -15.72
C ARG A 34 11.88 13.36 -14.47
N ARG A 35 10.73 12.67 -14.57
CA ARG A 35 9.89 12.19 -13.45
C ARG A 35 10.28 10.78 -12.95
N VAL A 36 11.32 10.16 -13.50
CA VAL A 36 11.83 8.83 -13.05
C VAL A 36 12.13 8.79 -11.56
N PHE A 37 12.45 9.93 -10.94
CA PHE A 37 12.67 10.01 -9.49
C PHE A 37 11.47 9.52 -8.65
N LEU A 38 10.24 9.52 -9.20
CA LEU A 38 9.06 8.95 -8.53
C LEU A 38 9.16 7.44 -8.30
N PHE A 39 10.05 6.74 -9.02
CA PHE A 39 10.32 5.31 -8.79
C PHE A 39 11.29 5.05 -7.64
N ILE A 40 12.03 6.05 -7.16
CA ILE A 40 13.02 5.89 -6.09
C ILE A 40 12.42 5.26 -4.82
N PRO A 41 11.26 5.71 -4.29
CA PRO A 41 10.66 5.10 -3.10
C PRO A 41 10.28 3.62 -3.31
N ILE A 42 9.84 3.27 -4.53
CA ILE A 42 9.47 1.90 -4.89
C ILE A 42 10.70 1.00 -4.91
N ILE A 43 11.79 1.47 -5.52
CA ILE A 43 13.07 0.74 -5.57
C ILE A 43 13.61 0.52 -4.15
N ILE A 44 13.56 1.54 -3.29
CA ILE A 44 14.00 1.42 -1.89
C ILE A 44 13.15 0.39 -1.14
N LEU A 45 11.82 0.41 -1.32
CA LEU A 45 10.93 -0.56 -0.70
C LEU A 45 11.25 -1.98 -1.12
N ILE A 46 11.40 -2.21 -2.43
CA ILE A 46 11.73 -3.52 -3.00
C ILE A 46 13.09 -3.99 -2.46
N TYR A 47 14.11 -3.13 -2.53
CA TYR A 47 15.46 -3.47 -2.08
C TYR A 47 15.52 -3.78 -0.58
N ALA A 48 14.81 -3.01 0.26
CA ALA A 48 14.72 -3.27 1.69
C ALA A 48 14.05 -4.62 1.99
N LEU A 49 13.04 -5.01 1.21
CA LEU A 49 12.39 -6.31 1.35
C LEU A 49 13.33 -7.46 0.95
N PHE A 50 14.10 -7.30 -0.14
CA PHE A 50 15.09 -8.29 -0.57
C PHE A 50 16.23 -8.46 0.44
N MET A 51 16.61 -7.40 1.17
CA MET A 51 17.57 -7.49 2.27
C MET A 51 17.02 -8.15 3.54
N GLY A 52 15.78 -8.65 3.52
CA GLY A 52 15.17 -9.34 4.65
C GLY A 52 14.70 -8.41 5.78
N TYR A 53 14.59 -7.10 5.52
CA TYR A 53 13.99 -6.20 6.50
C TYR A 53 12.47 -6.42 6.59
N SER A 54 11.94 -6.19 7.80
CA SER A 54 10.48 -6.17 8.02
C SER A 54 9.80 -5.15 7.11
N ILE A 55 8.65 -5.53 6.57
CA ILE A 55 7.78 -4.70 5.72
C ILE A 55 7.48 -3.35 6.39
N ILE A 56 7.33 -3.33 7.73
CA ILE A 56 7.05 -2.10 8.49
C ILE A 56 8.24 -1.13 8.38
N ARG A 57 9.47 -1.63 8.55
CA ARG A 57 10.70 -0.82 8.43
C ARG A 57 10.95 -0.38 6.99
N ALA A 58 10.69 -1.26 6.02
CA ALA A 58 10.80 -0.92 4.60
C ALA A 58 9.81 0.18 4.21
N GLY A 59 8.57 0.11 4.71
CA GLY A 59 7.54 1.11 4.47
C GLY A 59 7.88 2.48 5.07
N THR A 60 8.40 2.53 6.29
CA THR A 60 8.83 3.80 6.90
C THR A 60 10.00 4.43 6.15
N LEU A 61 10.99 3.63 5.73
CA LEU A 61 12.11 4.09 4.91
C LEU A 61 11.65 4.60 3.54
N ALA A 62 10.75 3.88 2.87
CA ALA A 62 10.19 4.30 1.58
C ALA A 62 9.38 5.60 1.70
N THR A 63 8.62 5.76 2.79
CA THR A 63 7.83 6.98 3.07
C THR A 63 8.74 8.17 3.36
N ALA A 64 9.80 7.96 4.16
CA ALA A 64 10.81 8.98 4.43
C ALA A 64 11.55 9.38 3.13
N ALA A 65 11.92 8.40 2.30
CA ALA A 65 12.54 8.65 1.00
C ALA A 65 11.60 9.45 0.07
N ALA A 66 10.31 9.14 0.04
CA ALA A 66 9.32 9.90 -0.73
C ALA A 66 9.23 11.36 -0.26
N ALA A 67 9.25 11.62 1.04
CA ALA A 67 9.26 12.97 1.59
C ALA A 67 10.54 13.74 1.22
N VAL A 68 11.70 13.09 1.29
CA VAL A 68 12.99 13.70 0.90
C VAL A 68 13.03 13.99 -0.61
N VAL A 69 12.61 13.05 -1.45
CA VAL A 69 12.55 13.21 -2.92
C VAL A 69 11.57 14.33 -3.31
N SER A 70 10.47 14.51 -2.58
CA SER A 70 9.54 15.63 -2.78
C SER A 70 10.23 16.99 -2.56
N TRP A 71 11.20 17.10 -1.65
CA TRP A 71 11.91 18.35 -1.39
C TRP A 71 12.83 18.81 -2.54
N PHE A 72 13.31 17.85 -3.33
CA PHE A 72 14.11 18.09 -4.53
C PHE A 72 13.27 18.37 -5.79
N THR A 73 11.95 18.23 -5.70
CA THR A 73 11.00 18.45 -6.80
C THR A 73 10.41 19.88 -6.72
N PRO A 74 9.93 20.49 -7.82
CA PRO A 74 9.26 21.80 -7.78
C PRO A 74 8.06 21.87 -6.80
N PHE A 75 7.45 20.72 -6.50
CA PHE A 75 6.36 20.56 -5.52
C PHE A 75 6.90 20.14 -4.15
N ARG A 76 7.58 21.06 -3.48
CA ARG A 76 8.18 20.81 -2.15
C ARG A 76 7.10 20.61 -1.09
N MET A 77 7.10 19.45 -0.44
CA MET A 77 6.25 19.21 0.73
C MET A 77 6.74 19.98 1.95
N GLY A 78 6.29 21.22 2.18
CA GLY A 78 6.62 21.96 3.41
C GLY A 78 6.16 21.29 4.72
N VAL A 79 6.59 21.81 5.87
CA VAL A 79 6.22 21.29 7.21
C VAL A 79 4.69 21.16 7.37
N ARG A 80 3.92 22.13 6.87
CA ARG A 80 2.45 22.08 6.89
C ARG A 80 1.87 20.92 6.10
N SER A 81 2.44 20.55 4.95
CA SER A 81 1.95 19.41 4.17
C SER A 81 2.33 18.08 4.80
N ILE A 82 3.46 18.01 5.50
CA ILE A 82 3.84 16.82 6.27
C ILE A 82 2.83 16.61 7.41
N VAL A 83 2.51 17.64 8.19
CA VAL A 83 1.49 17.55 9.26
C VAL A 83 0.13 17.15 8.69
N LYS A 84 -0.29 17.75 7.56
CA LYS A 84 -1.54 17.35 6.88
C LYS A 84 -1.52 15.92 6.38
N ALA A 85 -0.37 15.42 5.91
CA ALA A 85 -0.22 14.03 5.50
C ALA A 85 -0.34 13.07 6.69
N PHE A 86 0.21 13.43 7.86
CA PHE A 86 0.02 12.67 9.10
C PHE A 86 -1.43 12.65 9.57
N ASP A 87 -2.13 13.78 9.50
CA ASP A 87 -3.56 13.87 9.83
C ASP A 87 -4.41 12.95 8.92
N LEU A 88 -4.18 13.03 7.61
CA LEU A 88 -4.87 12.19 6.63
C LEU A 88 -4.51 10.70 6.79
N ALA A 89 -3.25 10.37 7.06
CA ALA A 89 -2.82 9.02 7.38
C ALA A 89 -3.49 8.49 8.67
N GLY A 90 -3.64 9.34 9.68
CA GLY A 90 -4.35 9.02 10.92
C GLY A 90 -5.79 8.62 10.65
N ILE A 91 -6.54 9.44 9.90
CA ILE A 91 -7.94 9.16 9.53
C ILE A 91 -8.06 7.86 8.72
N MET A 92 -7.19 7.64 7.74
CA MET A 92 -7.20 6.42 6.93
C MET A 92 -6.83 5.17 7.74
N SER A 93 -6.00 5.30 8.78
CA SER A 93 -5.60 4.18 9.62
C SER A 93 -6.74 3.60 10.46
N ILE A 94 -7.77 4.39 10.78
CA ILE A 94 -8.90 3.98 11.64
C ILE A 94 -9.58 2.72 11.09
N GLN A 95 -9.76 2.63 9.78
CA GLN A 95 -10.39 1.46 9.14
C GLN A 95 -9.55 0.18 9.34
N ILE A 96 -8.22 0.29 9.18
CA ILE A 96 -7.31 -0.84 9.38
C ILE A 96 -7.27 -1.24 10.86
N ILE A 97 -7.24 -0.28 11.77
CA ILE A 97 -7.26 -0.53 13.22
C ILE A 97 -8.51 -1.31 13.62
N ALA A 98 -9.69 -0.93 13.12
CA ALA A 98 -10.94 -1.62 13.41
C ALA A 98 -10.91 -3.08 12.92
N VAL A 99 -10.43 -3.32 11.70
CA VAL A 99 -10.32 -4.68 11.13
C VAL A 99 -9.32 -5.52 11.93
N CYS A 100 -8.15 -4.95 12.28
CA CYS A 100 -7.14 -5.62 13.08
C CYS A 100 -7.64 -5.94 14.50
N ALA A 101 -8.42 -5.05 15.11
CA ALA A 101 -9.01 -5.28 16.44
C ALA A 101 -9.99 -6.46 16.41
N CYS A 102 -10.90 -6.50 15.43
CA CYS A 102 -11.82 -7.62 15.26
C CYS A 102 -11.09 -8.94 14.98
N ALA A 103 -10.09 -8.93 14.08
CA ALA A 103 -9.27 -10.10 13.79
C ALA A 103 -8.49 -10.58 15.04
N GLY A 104 -7.97 -9.65 15.85
CA GLY A 104 -7.28 -9.95 17.09
C GLY A 104 -8.16 -10.65 18.13
N ILE A 105 -9.42 -10.22 18.27
CA ILE A 105 -10.40 -10.89 19.15
C ILE A 105 -10.65 -12.31 18.66
N ILE A 106 -10.84 -12.51 17.36
CA ILE A 106 -11.06 -13.83 16.76
C ILE A 106 -9.86 -14.75 17.01
N VAL A 107 -8.65 -14.28 16.70
CA VAL A 107 -7.40 -15.05 16.92
C VAL A 107 -7.20 -15.37 18.40
N GLY A 108 -7.53 -14.42 19.30
CA GLY A 108 -7.47 -14.62 20.74
C GLY A 108 -8.41 -15.72 21.22
N VAL A 109 -9.67 -15.72 20.77
CA VAL A 109 -10.65 -16.78 21.12
C VAL A 109 -10.23 -18.13 20.55
N ILE A 110 -9.74 -18.19 19.30
CA ILE A 110 -9.23 -19.44 18.68
C ILE A 110 -8.05 -20.03 19.47
N SER A 111 -7.17 -19.16 19.96
CA SER A 111 -6.03 -19.58 20.79
C SER A 111 -6.48 -20.10 22.16
N LEU A 112 -7.38 -19.38 22.84
CA LEU A 112 -7.91 -19.76 24.16
C LEU A 112 -8.73 -21.05 24.14
N THR A 113 -9.53 -21.25 23.08
CA THR A 113 -10.35 -22.48 22.92
C THR A 113 -9.53 -23.70 22.50
N GLY A 114 -8.25 -23.53 22.13
CA GLY A 114 -7.38 -24.62 21.67
C GLY A 114 -7.78 -25.20 20.31
N VAL A 115 -8.78 -24.62 19.65
CA VAL A 115 -9.28 -25.03 18.33
C VAL A 115 -8.19 -24.87 17.28
N GLY A 116 -7.35 -23.82 17.37
CA GLY A 116 -6.25 -23.60 16.43
C GLY A 116 -5.21 -24.74 16.41
N ALA A 117 -4.87 -25.29 17.59
CA ALA A 117 -3.96 -26.42 17.70
C ALA A 117 -4.59 -27.72 17.16
N ARG A 118 -5.89 -27.93 17.44
CA ARG A 118 -6.64 -29.09 16.92
C ARG A 118 -6.81 -29.04 15.41
N PHE A 119 -7.08 -27.86 14.86
CA PHE A 119 -7.17 -27.66 13.40
C PHE A 119 -5.81 -27.92 12.72
N SER A 120 -4.71 -27.45 13.33
CA SER A 120 -3.36 -27.74 12.83
C SER A 120 -3.06 -29.24 12.82
N SER A 121 -3.47 -29.98 13.86
CA SER A 121 -3.29 -31.44 13.90
C SER A 121 -4.12 -32.19 12.85
N VAL A 122 -5.34 -31.73 12.53
CA VAL A 122 -6.17 -32.31 11.46
C VAL A 122 -5.56 -32.04 10.09
N LEU A 123 -5.04 -30.83 9.86
CA LEU A 123 -4.36 -30.49 8.61
C LEU A 123 -3.07 -31.30 8.42
N LEU A 124 -2.27 -31.48 9.47
CA LEU A 124 -1.09 -32.35 9.42
C LEU A 124 -1.48 -33.81 9.15
N GLY A 125 -2.52 -34.31 9.81
CA GLY A 125 -3.03 -35.66 9.55
C GLY A 125 -3.58 -35.86 8.13
N LEU A 126 -4.17 -34.83 7.52
CA LEU A 126 -4.57 -34.84 6.11
C LEU A 126 -3.40 -34.71 5.13
N ALA A 127 -2.30 -34.08 5.54
CA ALA A 127 -1.11 -33.95 4.72
C ALA A 127 -0.23 -35.22 4.75
N GLU A 128 -0.35 -36.02 5.82
CA GLU A 128 0.32 -37.31 5.97
C GLU A 128 -0.49 -38.50 5.40
N ALA A 129 -1.77 -38.30 5.08
CA ALA A 129 -2.66 -39.28 4.43
C ALA A 129 -2.63 -39.16 2.90
#